data_AF-A0A672PMB4-F1
#
_entry.id   AF-A0A672PMB4-F1
#
_cell.length_a   1.000
_cell.length_b   1.000
_cell.length_c   1.000
_cell.angle_alpha   90.00
_cell.angle_beta   90.00
_cell.angle_gamma   90.00
#
_symmetry.space_group_name_H-M   'P 1'
#
loop_
_entity.id
_entity.type
_entity.pdbx_description
1 polymer ?
#
loop_
_entity_poly.entity_id
_entity_poly.type
_entity_poly.pdbx_seq_one_letter_code
_entity_poly.pdbx_strand_id
1 'polypeptide(L)'
;MLLVLGPPLWLEGDWHLLTLEEPCRIRVVEAEVWRIVQARDIKHFERVTEFLDVTYTLVPRLVTPIKHMKIMFGLQVSSLIL
;
A
#
# COMPACT_ATOMS: atom_id res chain seq x y z
N MET A 1 21.75 1.03 20.22
CA MET A 1 21.55 -0.37 19.84
C MET A 1 20.18 -0.47 19.19
N LEU A 2 20.11 -0.32 17.87
CA LEU A 2 18.86 -0.50 17.11
C LEU A 2 18.57 -2.01 17.12
N LEU A 3 17.59 -2.42 17.92
CA LEU A 3 17.03 -3.76 17.82
C LEU A 3 16.52 -3.92 16.39
N VAL A 4 17.19 -4.77 15.62
CA VAL A 4 16.61 -5.38 14.43
C VAL A 4 15.51 -6.29 14.98
N LEU A 5 14.34 -5.70 15.24
CA LEU A 5 13.07 -6.41 15.20
C LEU A 5 13.05 -7.17 13.87
N GLY A 6 12.41 -8.35 13.83
CA GLY A 6 12.21 -9.11 12.60
C GLY A 6 11.55 -8.28 11.49
N PRO A 7 11.13 -8.87 10.36
CA PRO A 7 10.38 -8.14 9.34
C PRO A 7 9.33 -7.24 10.03
N PRO A 8 9.27 -5.94 9.70
CA PRO A 8 8.56 -4.98 10.52
C PRO A 8 7.13 -5.43 10.76
N LEU A 9 6.66 -5.42 12.02
CA LEU A 9 5.27 -5.76 12.42
C LEU A 9 4.17 -4.98 11.66
N TRP A 10 4.55 -4.00 10.83
CA TRP A 10 3.66 -3.23 9.96
C TRP A 10 3.16 -4.03 8.74
N LEU A 11 3.88 -5.09 8.34
CA LEU A 11 3.48 -6.03 7.27
C LEU A 11 2.16 -6.73 7.58
N GLU A 12 1.80 -6.86 8.86
CA GLU A 12 0.58 -7.54 9.32
C GLU A 12 -0.48 -6.58 9.90
N GLY A 13 -0.28 -5.26 9.81
CA GLY A 13 -1.24 -4.27 10.32
C GLY A 13 -2.55 -4.24 9.52
N ASP A 14 -3.66 -3.97 10.21
CA ASP A 14 -4.94 -3.62 9.57
C ASP A 14 -4.86 -2.17 9.07
N TRP A 15 -4.76 -2.00 7.75
CA TRP A 15 -4.59 -0.69 7.13
C TRP A 15 -5.91 0.09 7.05
N HIS A 16 -7.06 -0.55 7.28
CA HIS A 16 -8.35 0.14 7.38
C HIS A 16 -8.45 1.03 8.62
N LEU A 17 -7.54 0.88 9.59
CA LEU A 17 -7.40 1.75 10.76
C LEU A 17 -6.59 3.02 10.49
N LEU A 18 -6.07 3.20 9.27
CA LEU A 18 -5.38 4.44 8.91
C LEU A 18 -6.37 5.61 8.91
N THR A 19 -5.90 6.74 9.42
CA THR A 19 -6.68 7.98 9.52
C THR A 19 -5.82 9.17 9.14
N LEU A 20 -6.47 10.23 8.62
CA LEU A 20 -5.81 11.49 8.29
C LEU A 20 -5.29 12.24 9.52
N GLU A 21 -5.79 11.92 10.72
CA GLU A 21 -5.31 12.49 11.99
C GLU A 21 -3.91 12.00 12.37
N GLU A 22 -3.46 10.87 11.82
CA GLU A 22 -2.16 10.26 12.08
C GLU A 22 -1.33 10.11 10.79
N PRO A 23 -0.93 11.23 10.15
CA PRO A 23 -0.29 11.21 8.84
C PRO A 23 1.04 10.44 8.83
N CYS A 24 1.75 10.38 9.97
CA CYS A 24 2.97 9.58 10.09
C CYS A 24 2.73 8.08 9.83
N ARG A 25 1.59 7.53 10.28
CA ARG A 25 1.25 6.12 10.05
C ARG A 25 1.01 5.85 8.56
N ILE A 26 0.29 6.75 7.88
CA ILE A 26 0.08 6.67 6.42
C ILE A 26 1.42 6.68 5.68
N ARG A 27 2.37 7.55 6.08
CA ARG A 27 3.69 7.64 5.43
C ARG A 27 4.57 6.42 5.67
N VAL A 28 4.48 5.78 6.83
CA VAL A 28 5.21 4.53 7.11
C VAL A 28 4.70 3.41 6.20
N VAL A 29 3.38 3.26 6.09
CA VAL A 29 2.76 2.27 5.19
C VAL A 29 3.07 2.59 3.72
N GLU A 30 3.01 3.86 3.32
CA GLU A 30 3.39 4.31 1.98
C GLU A 30 4.83 3.94 1.62
N ALA A 31 5.78 4.15 2.53
CA ALA A 31 7.18 3.78 2.32
C ALA A 31 7.36 2.26 2.12
N GLU A 32 6.57 1.45 2.83
CA GLU A 32 6.57 0.00 2.67
C GLU A 32 5.97 -0.44 1.32
N VAL A 33 4.80 0.10 0.98
CA VAL A 33 4.14 -0.12 -0.31
C VAL A 33 5.06 0.26 -1.46
N TRP A 34 5.76 1.40 -1.33
CA TRP A 34 6.74 1.83 -2.31
C TRP A 34 7.91 0.85 -2.44
N ARG A 35 8.40 0.29 -1.33
CA ARG A 35 9.44 -0.75 -1.34
C ARG A 35 8.97 -2.00 -2.09
N ILE A 36 7.74 -2.47 -1.87
CA ILE A 36 7.15 -3.63 -2.56
C ILE A 36 7.13 -3.40 -4.08
N VAL A 37 6.62 -2.23 -4.50
CA VAL A 37 6.55 -1.84 -5.92
C VAL A 37 7.94 -1.80 -6.55
N GLN A 38 8.90 -1.15 -5.88
CA GLN A 38 10.28 -1.02 -6.37
C GLN A 38 11.00 -2.36 -6.47
N ALA A 39 10.78 -3.26 -5.51
CA ALA A 39 11.34 -4.61 -5.53
C ALA A 39 10.66 -5.55 -6.54
N ARG A 40 9.55 -5.12 -7.17
CA ARG A 40 8.67 -5.97 -7.98
C ARG A 40 8.28 -7.24 -7.23
N ASP A 41 7.97 -7.09 -5.96
CA ASP A 41 7.62 -8.20 -5.07
C ASP A 41 6.14 -8.55 -5.25
N ILE A 42 5.85 -9.24 -6.35
CA ILE A 42 4.48 -9.51 -6.85
C ILE A 42 3.65 -10.29 -5.83
N LYS A 43 4.30 -11.13 -5.00
CA LYS A 43 3.64 -11.87 -3.92
C LYS A 43 2.95 -10.95 -2.91
N HIS A 44 3.38 -9.70 -2.81
CA HIS A 44 2.83 -8.70 -1.91
C HIS A 44 2.09 -7.57 -2.64
N PHE A 45 1.76 -7.71 -3.93
CA PHE A 45 1.01 -6.68 -4.66
C PHE A 45 -0.43 -6.53 -4.15
N GLU A 46 -1.01 -7.56 -3.53
CA GLU A 46 -2.29 -7.44 -2.81
C GLU A 46 -2.26 -6.33 -1.77
N ARG A 47 -1.17 -6.22 -1.00
CA ARG A 47 -0.95 -5.15 -0.05
C ARG A 47 -0.94 -3.78 -0.74
N VAL A 48 -0.20 -3.65 -1.85
CA VAL A 48 -0.20 -2.40 -2.63
C VAL A 48 -1.63 -1.98 -3.01
N THR A 49 -2.46 -2.94 -3.44
CA THR A 49 -3.86 -2.65 -3.79
C THR A 49 -4.74 -2.30 -2.59
N GLU A 50 -4.54 -2.93 -1.43
CA GLU A 50 -5.22 -2.59 -0.17
C GLU A 50 -4.94 -1.14 0.23
N PHE A 51 -3.67 -0.71 0.21
CA PHE A 51 -3.31 0.67 0.55
C PHE A 51 -3.90 1.69 -0.42
N LEU A 52 -3.93 1.38 -1.72
CA LEU A 52 -4.54 2.27 -2.71
C LEU A 52 -6.04 2.45 -2.46
N ASP A 53 -6.75 1.39 -2.08
CA ASP A 53 -8.18 1.47 -1.74
C ASP A 53 -8.43 2.28 -0.46
N VAL A 54 -7.64 2.02 0.58
CA VAL A 54 -7.69 2.78 1.85
C VAL A 54 -7.44 4.26 1.59
N THR A 55 -6.38 4.62 0.86
CA THR A 55 -6.04 6.02 0.59
C THR A 55 -7.05 6.71 -0.34
N TYR A 56 -7.64 5.99 -1.30
CA TYR A 56 -8.72 6.51 -2.13
C TYR A 56 -9.99 6.80 -1.32
N THR A 57 -10.27 5.97 -0.31
CA THR A 57 -11.37 6.18 0.64
C THR A 57 -11.10 7.38 1.56
N LEU A 58 -9.90 7.49 2.11
CA LEU A 58 -9.52 8.60 3.01
C LEU A 58 -9.45 9.94 2.29
N VAL A 59 -8.88 9.96 1.07
CA VAL A 59 -8.74 11.18 0.25
C VAL A 59 -9.31 10.93 -1.14
N PRO A 60 -10.65 10.95 -1.28
CA PRO A 60 -11.28 10.82 -2.58
C PRO A 60 -10.75 11.90 -3.50
N ARG A 61 -10.29 11.51 -4.70
CA ARG A 61 -9.72 12.38 -5.75
C ARG A 61 -8.25 12.78 -5.59
N LEU A 62 -7.48 12.16 -4.69
CA LEU A 62 -6.01 12.27 -4.71
C LEU A 62 -5.44 12.00 -6.11
N VAL A 63 -6.05 11.07 -6.83
CA VAL A 63 -5.94 10.90 -8.28
C VAL A 63 -7.33 10.83 -8.91
N THR A 64 -7.42 11.07 -10.22
CA THR A 64 -8.71 10.89 -10.92
C THR A 64 -9.18 9.44 -10.84
N PRO A 65 -10.50 9.16 -10.80
CA PRO A 65 -11.01 7.79 -10.71
C PRO A 65 -10.45 6.86 -11.79
N ILE A 66 -10.31 7.37 -13.02
CA ILE A 66 -9.73 6.60 -14.13
C ILE A 66 -8.25 6.25 -13.92
N LYS A 67 -7.47 7.14 -13.28
CA LYS A 67 -6.07 6.84 -12.92
C LYS A 67 -6.00 5.78 -11.83
N HIS A 68 -6.84 5.91 -10.79
CA HIS A 68 -6.94 4.92 -9.72
C HIS A 68 -7.25 3.52 -10.29
N MET A 69 -8.30 3.42 -11.11
CA MET A 69 -8.70 2.16 -11.75
C MET A 69 -7.59 1.56 -12.61
N LYS A 70 -6.88 2.37 -13.42
CA LYS A 70 -5.79 1.88 -14.27
C LYS A 70 -4.62 1.31 -13.45
N ILE A 71 -4.27 1.94 -12.33
CA ILE A 71 -3.20 1.45 -11.45
C ILE A 71 -3.63 0.14 -10.78
N MET A 72 -4.83 0.11 -10.18
CA MET A 72 -5.38 -1.08 -9.53
C MET A 72 -5.43 -2.28 -10.49
N PHE A 73 -6.00 -2.08 -11.68
CA PHE A 73 -6.09 -3.12 -12.70
C PHE A 73 -4.71 -3.63 -13.11
N GLY A 74 -3.75 -2.73 -13.34
CA GLY A 74 -2.39 -3.12 -13.71
C GLY A 74 -1.70 -3.98 -12.66
N LEU A 75 -1.86 -3.65 -11.37
CA LEU A 75 -1.29 -4.42 -10.27
C LEU A 75 -1.96 -5.79 -10.10
N GLN A 76 -3.29 -5.84 -10.18
CA GLN A 76 -4.07 -7.08 -10.06
C GLN A 76 -3.75 -8.05 -11.19
N VAL A 77 -3.73 -7.58 -12.44
CA VAL A 77 -3.36 -8.40 -13.60
C VAL A 77 -1.92 -8.91 -13.48
N SER A 78 -0.98 -8.06 -13.01
CA SER A 78 0.40 -8.50 -12.78
C SER A 78 0.51 -9.62 -11.74
N SER A 79 -0.39 -9.63 -10.74
CA SER A 79 -0.42 -10.64 -9.68
C SER A 79 -1.09 -11.95 -10.11
N LEU A 80 -1.90 -11.93 -11.17
CA LEU A 80 -2.58 -13.12 -11.70
C LEU A 80 -1.77 -13.86 -12.76
N ILE A 81 -0.82 -13.19 -13.41
CA ILE A 81 -0.05 -13.74 -14.55
C ILE A 81 1.23 -14.45 -14.10
N LEU A 82 1.62 -14.33 -12.83
CA LEU A 82 2.84 -14.90 -12.24
C LEU A 82 2.52 -15.80 -11.04
#